data_AF-A0A401G1R5-F1
#
_entry.id   AF-A0A401G1R5-F1
#
_cell.length_a   1.000
_cell.length_b   1.000
_cell.length_c   1.000
_cell.angle_alpha   90.00
_cell.angle_beta   90.00
_cell.angle_gamma   90.00
#
_symmetry.space_group_name_H-M   'P 1'
#
loop_
_entity.id
_entity.type
_entity.pdbx_description
1 polymer ?
#
loop_
_entity_poly.entity_id
_entity_poly.type
_entity_poly.pdbx_seq_one_letter_code
_entity_poly.pdbx_strand_id
1 'polypeptide(L)'
;MKKGVLWTAVICAVILSGSNASAAELGGVDIHGFISQGYLKSDDNNFLGNSEDGSFQFNEMGINFSRELTDKLRIGVQFFSRDLSAVGNNDVVVDWAYGDYRWRRLGRADANGSGVIQ
;
A
#
# COMPACT_ATOMS: atom_id res chain seq x y z
N MET A 1 29.41 -28.39 5.80
CA MET A 1 28.53 -27.28 6.25
C MET A 1 27.28 -27.22 5.37
N LYS A 2 26.22 -27.80 5.93
CA LYS A 2 24.77 -27.73 5.71
C LYS A 2 24.26 -26.94 4.48
N LYS A 3 23.87 -27.66 3.42
CA LYS A 3 23.03 -27.14 2.33
C LYS A 3 21.80 -26.37 2.85
N GLY A 4 21.25 -26.78 4.00
CA GLY A 4 20.13 -26.09 4.66
C GLY A 4 20.42 -24.64 5.08
N VAL A 5 21.65 -24.32 5.50
CA VAL A 5 22.01 -22.93 5.87
C VAL A 5 22.05 -22.02 4.64
N LEU A 6 22.46 -22.57 3.49
CA LEU A 6 22.46 -21.86 2.21
C LEU A 6 21.03 -21.55 1.74
N TRP A 7 20.11 -22.51 1.85
CA TRP A 7 18.70 -22.29 1.51
C TRP A 7 18.02 -21.27 2.42
N THR A 8 18.29 -21.31 3.73
CA THR A 8 17.79 -20.30 4.67
C THR A 8 18.33 -18.90 4.35
N ALA A 9 19.63 -18.78 4.02
CA ALA A 9 20.24 -17.50 3.66
C ALA A 9 19.67 -16.93 2.34
N VAL A 10 19.40 -17.78 1.35
CA VAL A 10 18.79 -17.37 0.07
C VAL A 10 17.36 -16.88 0.27
N ILE A 11 16.55 -17.55 1.09
CA ILE A 11 15.19 -17.12 1.41
C ILE A 11 15.20 -15.78 2.15
N CYS A 12 16.09 -15.59 3.13
CA CYS A 12 16.24 -14.30 3.81
C CYS A 12 16.66 -13.18 2.86
N ALA A 13 17.58 -13.44 1.92
CA ALA A 13 18.03 -12.45 0.95
C ALA A 13 16.92 -11.99 -0.01
N VAL A 14 15.99 -12.89 -0.38
CA VAL A 14 14.80 -12.55 -1.19
C VAL A 14 13.80 -11.71 -0.40
N ILE A 15 13.59 -11.98 0.89
CA ILE A 15 12.69 -11.20 1.76
C ILE A 15 13.27 -9.80 2.06
N LEU A 16 14.60 -9.70 2.21
CA LEU A 16 15.31 -8.42 2.38
C LEU A 16 15.39 -7.59 1.08
N SER A 17 15.02 -8.16 -0.06
CA SER A 17 14.88 -7.46 -1.33
C SER A 17 13.46 -6.88 -1.49
N GLY A 18 12.95 -6.27 -0.42
CA GLY A 18 11.70 -5.50 -0.46
C GLY A 18 11.81 -4.47 -1.58
N SER A 19 11.20 -4.77 -2.72
CA SER A 19 11.20 -3.86 -3.85
C SER A 19 10.38 -2.65 -3.44
N ASN A 20 11.01 -1.48 -3.43
CA ASN A 20 10.27 -0.24 -3.32
C ASN A 20 9.27 -0.24 -4.48
N ALA A 21 7.98 -0.19 -4.18
CA ALA A 21 6.98 -0.05 -5.22
C ALA A 21 7.27 1.24 -6.00
N SER A 22 7.57 1.08 -7.29
CA SER A 22 7.81 2.21 -8.18
C SER A 22 6.50 2.87 -8.51
N ALA A 23 6.44 4.19 -8.37
CA ALA A 23 5.32 4.97 -8.89
C ALA A 23 5.46 5.09 -10.40
N ALA A 24 4.47 4.59 -11.15
CA ALA A 24 4.40 4.72 -12.59
C ALA A 24 3.26 5.66 -12.97
N GLU A 25 3.58 6.70 -13.73
CA GLU A 25 2.63 7.64 -14.30
C GLU A 25 2.18 7.14 -15.67
N LEU A 26 0.98 6.58 -15.76
CA LEU A 26 0.38 6.16 -17.03
C LEU A 26 -0.72 7.14 -17.43
N GLY A 27 -0.38 8.12 -18.26
CA GLY A 27 -1.35 9.09 -18.77
C GLY A 27 -1.98 9.98 -17.69
N GLY A 28 -1.19 10.41 -16.69
CA GLY A 28 -1.64 11.28 -15.59
C GLY A 28 -2.39 10.54 -14.46
N VAL A 29 -2.27 9.21 -14.40
CA VAL A 29 -2.71 8.41 -13.26
C VAL A 29 -1.50 8.11 -12.39
N ASP A 30 -1.58 8.52 -11.13
CA ASP A 30 -0.64 8.11 -10.08
C ASP A 30 -0.96 6.69 -9.65
N ILE A 31 0.03 5.80 -9.74
CA ILE A 31 -0.07 4.42 -9.29
C ILE A 31 0.95 4.21 -8.18
N HIS A 32 0.49 3.80 -6.99
CA HIS A 32 1.35 3.46 -5.86
C HIS A 32 0.92 2.13 -5.26
N GLY A 33 1.84 1.39 -4.64
CA GLY A 33 1.45 0.16 -3.97
C GLY A 33 2.47 -0.30 -2.96
N PHE A 34 2.20 -1.45 -2.37
CA PHE A 34 3.13 -2.18 -1.53
C PHE A 34 2.76 -3.66 -1.52
N ILE A 35 3.74 -4.49 -1.21
CA ILE A 35 3.55 -5.91 -0.88
C ILE A 35 4.45 -6.23 0.30
N SER A 36 3.91 -6.94 1.29
CA SER A 36 4.63 -7.43 2.46
C SER A 36 4.38 -8.92 2.61
N GLN A 37 5.45 -9.66 2.89
CA GLN A 37 5.40 -11.07 3.25
C GLN A 37 6.19 -11.25 4.54
N GLY A 38 5.55 -11.84 5.54
CA GLY A 38 6.19 -12.17 6.80
C GLY A 38 6.05 -13.64 7.17
N TYR A 39 6.75 -14.00 8.25
CA TYR A 39 6.73 -15.30 8.88
C TYR A 39 6.48 -15.09 10.37
N LEU A 40 5.44 -15.73 10.90
CA LEU A 40 5.06 -15.65 12.31
C LEU A 40 5.44 -16.96 12.98
N LYS A 41 6.17 -16.89 14.09
CA LYS A 41 6.41 -18.02 15.00
C LYS A 41 6.13 -17.57 16.42
N SER A 42 5.34 -18.34 17.16
CA SER A 42 4.98 -18.07 18.55
C SER A 42 5.19 -19.33 19.37
N ASP A 43 5.53 -19.21 20.65
CA ASP A 43 5.89 -20.39 21.45
C ASP A 43 4.72 -20.88 22.35
N ASP A 44 3.71 -20.05 22.66
CA ASP A 44 2.55 -20.44 23.51
C ASP A 44 1.37 -19.42 23.49
N ASN A 45 1.38 -18.41 22.59
CA ASN A 45 0.33 -17.38 22.54
C ASN A 45 0.04 -16.94 21.09
N ASN A 46 -1.04 -17.47 20.52
CA ASN A 46 -1.46 -17.20 19.15
C ASN A 46 -2.18 -15.84 19.03
N PHE A 47 -1.41 -14.74 19.02
CA PHE A 47 -1.97 -13.39 18.97
C PHE A 47 -2.51 -12.99 17.59
N LEU A 48 -1.98 -13.56 16.50
CA LEU A 48 -2.31 -13.17 15.12
C LEU A 48 -2.75 -14.36 14.23
N GLY A 49 -2.93 -15.56 14.80
CA GLY A 49 -3.23 -16.81 14.08
C GLY A 49 -2.39 -17.98 14.59
N ASN A 50 -2.75 -19.21 14.22
CA ASN A 50 -2.03 -20.43 14.61
C ASN A 50 -0.59 -20.39 14.07
N SER A 51 0.37 -20.01 14.92
CA SER A 51 1.77 -19.77 14.55
C SER A 51 2.76 -20.55 15.42
N GLU A 52 2.28 -21.51 16.23
CA GLU A 52 3.10 -22.35 17.10
C GLU A 52 4.15 -23.16 16.32
N ASP A 53 3.75 -23.74 15.19
CA ASP A 53 4.67 -24.44 14.28
C ASP A 53 5.34 -23.51 13.24
N GLY A 54 5.05 -22.21 13.31
CA GLY A 54 5.44 -21.22 12.33
C GLY A 54 4.50 -21.14 11.12
N SER A 55 4.16 -19.92 10.69
CA SER A 55 3.20 -19.68 9.60
C SER A 55 3.66 -18.58 8.65
N PHE A 56 3.44 -18.80 7.34
CA PHE A 56 3.58 -17.79 6.29
C PHE A 56 2.25 -17.09 5.96
N GLN A 57 1.17 -17.38 6.69
CA GLN A 57 -0.14 -16.72 6.55
C GLN A 57 -0.07 -15.33 7.21
N PHE A 58 0.87 -14.52 6.73
CA PHE A 58 1.02 -13.11 7.05
C PHE A 58 1.56 -12.42 5.81
N ASN A 59 0.65 -12.10 4.90
CA ASN A 59 0.95 -11.31 3.72
C ASN A 59 -0.09 -10.23 3.51
N GLU A 60 0.36 -9.08 3.07
CA GLU A 60 -0.51 -7.94 2.76
C GLU A 60 -0.05 -7.31 1.45
N MET A 61 -1.01 -6.83 0.66
CA MET A 61 -0.72 -6.08 -0.54
C MET A 61 -1.76 -4.99 -0.74
N GLY A 62 -1.30 -3.84 -1.20
CA GLY A 62 -2.16 -2.71 -1.52
C GLY A 62 -1.75 -2.07 -2.83
N ILE A 63 -2.73 -1.67 -3.64
CA ILE A 63 -2.52 -0.87 -4.84
C ILE A 63 -3.49 0.31 -4.86
N ASN A 64 -2.95 1.48 -5.20
CA ASN A 64 -3.60 2.77 -5.15
C ASN A 64 -3.57 3.38 -6.54
N PHE A 65 -4.71 3.94 -6.93
CA PHE A 65 -4.86 4.72 -8.15
C PHE A 65 -5.39 6.10 -7.78
N SER A 66 -4.74 7.15 -8.25
CA SER A 66 -5.15 8.53 -8.02
C SER A 66 -5.03 9.31 -9.31
N ARG A 67 -5.98 10.20 -9.59
CA ARG A 67 -5.91 11.05 -10.77
C ARG A 67 -6.65 12.36 -10.58
N GLU A 68 -6.04 13.43 -11.06
CA GLU A 68 -6.72 14.69 -11.35
C GLU A 68 -7.39 14.58 -12.72
N LEU A 69 -8.73 14.44 -12.73
CA LEU A 69 -9.51 14.33 -13.97
C LEU A 69 -9.68 15.69 -14.65
N THR A 70 -9.74 16.76 -13.85
CA THR A 70 -9.79 18.17 -14.26
C THR A 70 -9.14 19.03 -13.17
N ASP A 71 -8.80 20.29 -13.44
CA ASP A 71 -8.29 21.29 -12.46
C ASP A 71 -9.13 21.46 -11.17
N LYS A 72 -10.33 20.87 -11.12
CA LYS A 72 -11.27 20.96 -10.01
C LYS A 72 -11.72 19.60 -9.48
N LEU A 73 -11.34 18.49 -10.12
CA LEU A 73 -11.83 17.16 -9.77
C LEU A 73 -10.68 16.19 -9.63
N ARG A 74 -10.49 15.67 -8.41
CA ARG A 74 -9.56 14.58 -8.12
C ARG A 74 -10.35 13.36 -7.68
N ILE A 75 -9.93 12.19 -8.14
CA ILE A 75 -10.43 10.91 -7.66
C ILE A 75 -9.29 10.03 -7.16
N GLY A 76 -9.60 9.10 -6.27
CA GLY A 76 -8.68 8.05 -5.87
C GLY A 76 -9.39 6.81 -5.35
N VAL A 77 -8.72 5.67 -5.45
CA VAL A 77 -9.18 4.38 -4.93
C VAL A 77 -7.99 3.51 -4.52
N GLN A 78 -8.17 2.71 -3.46
CA GLN A 78 -7.25 1.66 -3.06
C GLN A 78 -7.94 0.29 -3.05
N PHE A 79 -7.24 -0.69 -3.62
CA PHE A 79 -7.54 -2.10 -3.43
C PHE A 79 -6.52 -2.70 -2.47
N PHE A 80 -7.01 -3.48 -1.51
CA PHE A 80 -6.20 -4.09 -0.47
C PHE A 80 -6.55 -5.57 -0.35
N SER A 81 -5.54 -6.40 -0.12
CA SER A 81 -5.70 -7.83 0.14
C SER A 81 -4.73 -8.22 1.24
N ARG A 82 -5.18 -9.09 2.13
CA ARG A 82 -4.35 -9.65 3.20
C ARG A 82 -4.70 -11.09 3.49
N ASP A 83 -3.74 -11.81 4.01
CA ASP A 83 -3.93 -13.12 4.61
C ASP A 83 -3.26 -13.12 5.96
N LEU A 84 -4.09 -13.27 6.99
CA LEU A 84 -3.70 -13.35 8.39
C LEU A 84 -4.47 -14.48 9.05
N SER A 85 -4.05 -15.70 8.73
CA SER A 85 -4.63 -16.95 9.21
C SER A 85 -6.12 -17.10 8.94
N ALA A 86 -7.00 -16.76 9.88
CA ALA A 86 -8.45 -16.84 9.70
C ALA A 86 -9.05 -15.55 9.07
N VAL A 87 -8.23 -14.51 8.90
CA VAL A 87 -8.67 -13.18 8.48
C VAL A 87 -8.11 -12.85 7.11
N GLY A 88 -8.99 -12.39 6.22
CA GLY A 88 -8.60 -11.83 4.93
C GLY A 88 -8.45 -12.85 3.82
N ASN A 89 -7.94 -14.06 4.06
CA ASN A 89 -7.89 -15.18 3.10
C ASN A 89 -7.47 -14.80 1.65
N ASN A 90 -6.69 -13.74 1.47
CA ASN A 90 -6.34 -13.13 0.18
C ASN A 90 -7.50 -12.51 -0.63
N ASP A 91 -8.67 -12.29 -0.02
CA ASP A 91 -9.78 -11.57 -0.64
C ASP A 91 -9.35 -10.12 -0.97
N VAL A 92 -9.64 -9.70 -2.20
CA VAL A 92 -9.38 -8.33 -2.65
C VAL A 92 -10.59 -7.47 -2.29
N VAL A 93 -10.37 -6.45 -1.47
CA VAL A 93 -11.39 -5.51 -1.04
C VAL A 93 -11.04 -4.07 -1.45
N VAL A 94 -12.06 -3.23 -1.55
CA VAL A 94 -11.87 -1.77 -1.64
C VAL A 94 -11.65 -1.25 -0.23
N ASP A 95 -10.45 -0.72 0.05
CA ASP A 95 -10.14 -0.15 1.37
C ASP A 95 -10.72 1.26 1.51
N TRP A 96 -10.49 2.09 0.50
CA TRP A 96 -11.08 3.42 0.39
C TRP A 96 -11.27 3.83 -1.06
N ALA A 97 -12.21 4.75 -1.26
CA ALA A 97 -12.44 5.43 -2.52
C ALA A 97 -12.96 6.85 -2.23
N TYR A 98 -12.50 7.84 -3.00
CA TYR A 98 -12.97 9.22 -2.84
C TYR A 98 -12.99 9.99 -4.16
N GLY A 99 -13.75 11.10 -4.15
CA GLY A 99 -13.69 12.16 -5.15
C GLY A 99 -13.80 13.54 -4.47
N ASP A 100 -12.87 14.44 -4.77
CA ASP A 100 -12.87 15.83 -4.30
C ASP A 100 -13.21 16.78 -5.46
N TYR A 101 -14.24 17.60 -5.30
CA TYR A 101 -14.65 18.59 -6.29
C TYR A 101 -14.59 20.02 -5.73
N ARG A 102 -13.82 20.89 -6.41
CA ARG A 102 -13.62 22.29 -6.02
C ARG A 102 -14.49 23.22 -6.84
N TRP A 103 -15.61 23.66 -6.27
CA TRP A 103 -16.54 24.58 -6.94
C TRP A 103 -15.94 26.00 -7.12
N ARG A 104 -15.24 26.53 -6.10
CA ARG A 104 -14.61 27.86 -6.13
C ARG A 104 -13.09 27.74 -5.98
N ARG A 105 -12.35 28.33 -6.92
CA ARG A 105 -10.91 28.61 -6.74
C ARG A 105 -10.83 29.83 -5.83
N LEU A 106 -10.60 29.63 -4.54
CA LEU A 106 -10.15 30.74 -3.69
C LEU A 106 -8.81 31.18 -4.28
N GLY A 107 -8.76 32.41 -4.81
CA GLY A 107 -7.51 33.00 -5.27
C GLY A 107 -6.51 32.89 -4.13
N ARG A 108 -5.37 32.25 -4.37
CA ARG A 108 -4.24 32.42 -3.47
C ARG A 108 -3.89 33.89 -3.59
N ALA A 109 -4.13 34.68 -2.54
CA ALA A 109 -3.54 35.99 -2.45
C ALA A 109 -2.03 35.79 -2.53
N ASP A 110 -1.51 36.07 -3.71
CA ASP A 110 -0.12 36.25 -4.00
C ASP A 110 0.41 37.25 -2.97
N ALA A 111 1.34 36.80 -2.13
CA ALA A 111 1.95 37.60 -1.06
C ALA A 111 2.79 38.78 -1.59
N ASN A 112 2.77 39.02 -2.91
CA ASN A 112 3.21 40.25 -3.55
C ASN A 112 1.96 41.07 -3.88
N GLY A 113 1.63 42.02 -3.00
CA GLY A 113 0.37 42.75 -3.05
C GLY A 113 0.15 43.55 -4.33
N SER A 114 -0.51 42.93 -5.31
CA SER A 114 -1.19 43.62 -6.40
C SER A 114 -2.30 42.73 -6.97
N GLY A 115 -3.49 42.79 -6.39
CA GLY A 115 -4.63 42.03 -6.88
C GLY A 115 -5.93 42.48 -6.23
N VAL A 116 -6.41 43.65 -6.67
CA VAL A 116 -7.69 44.25 -6.32
C VAL A 116 -8.83 43.25 -6.50
N ILE A 117 -9.62 43.01 -5.44
CA ILE A 117 -10.91 42.35 -5.55
C ILE A 117 -11.93 43.45 -5.86
N GLN A 118 -12.56 43.39 -7.03
CA GLN A 118 -13.80 44.09 -7.33
C GLN A 118 -14.93 43.06 -7.40
#